data_AF-A0A2S6YYW2-F1
#
_entry.id   AF-A0A2S6YYW2-F1
#
_cell.length_a   1.000
_cell.length_b   1.000
_cell.length_c   1.000
_cell.angle_alpha   90.00
_cell.angle_beta   90.00
_cell.angle_gamma   90.00
#
_symmetry.space_group_name_H-M   'P 1'
#
loop_
_entity.id
_entity.type
_entity.pdbx_description
1 polymer ?
#
loop_
_entity_poly.entity_id
_entity_poly.type
_entity_poly.pdbx_seq_one_letter_code
_entity_poly.pdbx_strand_id
1 'polypeptide(L)'
;MRQHRPNARVVYDLFHVIAEDGREVIGRGRVDAANPLRHDKPARKAVERAHWLLLRNRANLAESERIQLSEVLQANQTLMTVYAMKEQRKALWNAGTARAWRRAWRQWRRHARESAIPALMHFAR
;
A
#
# COMPACT_ATOMS: atom_id res chain seq x y z
N MET A 1 -13.07 23.90 29.18
CA MET A 1 -12.63 22.61 29.74
C MET A 1 -12.54 21.58 28.61
N ARG A 2 -11.33 21.12 28.26
CA ARG A 2 -11.13 20.06 27.24
C ARG A 2 -11.46 18.72 27.89
N GLN A 3 -12.64 18.17 27.59
CA GLN A 3 -13.01 16.82 28.01
C GLN A 3 -12.16 15.78 27.25
N HIS A 4 -11.01 15.41 27.81
CA HIS A 4 -10.28 14.22 27.39
C HIS A 4 -11.07 13.00 27.87
N ARG A 5 -11.82 12.35 26.97
CA ARG A 5 -12.44 11.06 27.27
C ARG A 5 -11.37 9.96 27.21
N PRO A 6 -11.08 9.25 28.32
CA PRO A 6 -10.03 8.23 28.36
C PRO A 6 -10.32 6.99 27.51
N ASN A 7 -11.54 6.88 26.96
CA ASN A 7 -11.99 5.78 26.09
C ASN A 7 -12.24 6.21 24.64
N ALA A 8 -11.75 7.39 24.22
CA ALA A 8 -11.79 7.78 22.82
C ALA A 8 -10.90 6.83 22.02
N ARG A 9 -11.51 5.78 21.46
CA ARG A 9 -10.86 4.83 20.57
C ARG A 9 -10.33 5.64 19.39
N VAL A 10 -9.01 5.62 19.16
CA VAL A 10 -8.39 6.27 18.01
C VAL A 10 -8.97 5.61 16.75
N VAL A 11 -9.97 6.26 16.17
CA VAL A 11 -10.44 5.94 14.83
C VAL A 11 -9.61 6.83 13.92
N TYR A 12 -8.58 6.26 13.31
CA TYR A 12 -7.87 6.96 12.25
C TYR A 12 -8.89 7.30 11.16
N ASP A 13 -9.07 8.59 10.91
CA ASP A 13 -9.90 9.07 9.81
C ASP A 13 -9.28 8.62 8.47
N LEU A 14 -10.16 8.28 7.52
CA LEU A 14 -9.85 7.73 6.20
C LEU A 14 -8.69 8.45 5.50
N PHE A 15 -8.64 9.78 5.60
CA PHE A 15 -7.62 10.57 4.93
C PHE A 15 -6.22 10.37 5.54
N HIS A 16 -6.12 10.19 6.86
CA HIS A 16 -4.83 9.96 7.52
C HIS A 16 -4.25 8.59 7.14
N VAL A 17 -5.09 7.55 7.14
CA VAL A 17 -4.67 6.20 6.75
C VAL A 17 -4.19 6.17 5.29
N ILE A 18 -4.86 6.89 4.38
CA ILE A 18 -4.49 6.94 2.96
C ILE A 18 -3.20 7.74 2.74
N ALA A 19 -3.04 8.87 3.43
CA ALA A 19 -1.85 9.72 3.30
C ALA A 19 -0.59 9.07 3.89
N GLU A 20 -0.73 8.42 5.04
CA GLU A 20 0.33 7.64 5.68
C GLU A 20 0.72 6.42 4.82
N ASP A 21 -0.27 5.77 4.20
CA ASP A 21 -0.05 4.63 3.31
C ASP A 21 0.80 4.95 2.06
N GLY A 22 0.47 6.04 1.37
CA GLY A 22 1.20 6.45 0.17
C GLY A 22 2.68 6.75 0.43
N ARG A 23 2.99 7.31 1.61
CA ARG A 23 4.38 7.59 2.01
C ARG A 23 5.09 6.36 2.57
N GLU A 24 4.49 5.68 3.53
CA GLU A 24 5.17 4.65 4.30
C GLU A 24 5.25 3.31 3.57
N VAL A 25 4.18 2.89 2.89
CA VAL A 25 4.14 1.56 2.29
C VAL A 25 4.59 1.58 0.84
N ILE A 26 4.02 2.47 0.02
CA ILE A 26 4.42 2.58 -1.40
C ILE A 26 5.83 3.17 -1.51
N GLY A 27 6.10 4.26 -0.78
CA GLY A 27 7.40 4.93 -0.80
C GLY A 27 8.55 4.02 -0.35
N ARG A 28 8.39 3.34 0.80
CA ARG A 28 9.42 2.44 1.34
C ARG A 28 9.55 1.15 0.52
N GLY A 29 8.42 0.53 0.17
CA GLY A 29 8.41 -0.66 -0.69
C GLY A 29 9.09 -0.43 -2.03
N ARG A 30 8.98 0.78 -2.60
CA ARG A 30 9.73 1.17 -3.80
C ARG A 30 11.23 1.29 -3.57
N VAL A 31 11.67 1.85 -2.44
CA VAL A 31 13.10 1.92 -2.11
C VAL A 31 13.68 0.51 -1.96
N ASP A 32 12.98 -0.37 -1.25
CA ASP A 32 13.37 -1.76 -1.07
C ASP A 32 13.39 -2.52 -2.41
N ALA A 33 12.45 -2.22 -3.31
CA ALA A 33 12.41 -2.75 -4.67
C ALA A 33 13.51 -2.21 -5.61
N ALA A 34 13.94 -0.96 -5.43
CA ALA A 34 14.93 -0.30 -6.27
C ALA A 34 16.38 -0.60 -5.86
N ASN A 35 16.62 -0.89 -4.58
CA ASN A 35 17.95 -1.15 -4.03
C ASN A 35 18.68 -2.34 -4.68
N PRO A 36 18.03 -3.50 -4.90
CA PRO A 36 18.64 -4.63 -5.62
C PRO A 36 19.03 -4.28 -7.06
N LEU A 37 18.30 -3.36 -7.70
CA LEU A 37 18.50 -2.94 -9.08
C LEU A 37 19.61 -1.89 -9.25
N ARG A 38 20.43 -1.62 -8.22
CA ARG A 38 21.48 -0.58 -8.27
C ARG A 38 22.46 -0.71 -9.44
N HIS A 39 22.67 -1.92 -9.95
CA HIS A 39 23.56 -2.19 -11.10
C HIS A 39 22.80 -2.25 -12.44
N ASP A 40 21.47 -2.41 -12.41
CA ASP A 40 20.59 -2.36 -13.58
C ASP A 40 19.88 -1.00 -13.63
N LYS A 41 20.57 -0.01 -14.24
CA LYS A 41 20.08 1.37 -14.32
C LYS A 41 18.71 1.46 -15.04
N PRO A 42 18.47 0.77 -16.17
CA PRO A 42 17.15 0.74 -16.80
C PRO A 42 16.04 0.22 -15.89
N ALA A 43 16.22 -0.95 -15.26
CA ALA A 43 15.18 -1.55 -14.40
C ALA A 43 14.92 -0.68 -13.17
N ARG A 44 15.98 -0.13 -12.56
CA ARG A 44 15.85 0.82 -11.44
C ARG A 44 15.04 2.05 -11.83
N LYS A 45 15.31 2.63 -13.00
CA LYS A 45 14.59 3.80 -13.50
C LYS A 45 13.11 3.50 -13.76
N ALA A 46 12.78 2.28 -14.21
CA ALA A 46 11.39 1.85 -14.37
C ALA A 46 10.66 1.81 -13.01
N VAL A 47 11.27 1.23 -11.97
CA VAL A 47 10.74 1.21 -10.60
C VAL A 47 10.57 2.62 -10.02
N GLU A 48 11.55 3.51 -10.24
CA GLU A 48 11.48 4.91 -9.80
C GLU A 48 10.32 5.67 -10.47
N ARG A 49 10.15 5.51 -11.79
CA ARG A 49 9.07 6.17 -12.56
C ARG A 49 7.69 5.64 -12.23
N ALA A 50 7.59 4.36 -11.87
CA ALA A 50 6.31 3.73 -11.52
C ALA A 50 5.68 4.27 -10.23
N HIS A 51 6.41 5.06 -9.42
CA HIS A 51 5.90 5.60 -8.17
C HIS A 51 4.50 6.25 -8.32
N TRP A 52 4.34 7.14 -9.30
CA TRP A 52 3.06 7.84 -9.50
C TRP A 52 1.95 6.90 -10.00
N LEU A 53 2.31 5.85 -10.74
CA LEU A 53 1.36 4.82 -11.18
C LEU A 53 0.84 3.99 -10.00
N LEU A 54 1.72 3.69 -9.04
CA LEU A 54 1.37 2.93 -7.83
C LEU A 54 0.42 3.72 -6.91
N LEU A 55 0.55 5.05 -6.88
CA LEU A 55 -0.31 5.93 -6.07
C LEU A 55 -1.71 6.13 -6.67
N ARG A 56 -1.84 6.10 -8.00
CA ARG A 56 -3.11 6.34 -8.68
C ARG A 56 -4.09 5.18 -8.54
N ASN A 57 -5.36 5.47 -8.83
CA ASN A 57 -6.37 4.43 -8.97
C ASN A 57 -6.26 3.81 -10.36
N ARG A 58 -6.21 2.47 -10.45
CA ARG A 58 -6.03 1.75 -11.73
C ARG A 58 -7.10 2.11 -12.76
N ALA A 59 -8.34 2.32 -12.31
CA ALA A 59 -9.45 2.74 -13.16
C ALA A 59 -9.20 4.09 -13.86
N ASN A 60 -8.39 4.96 -13.24
CA ASN A 60 -8.09 6.31 -13.74
C ASN A 60 -6.77 6.36 -14.53
N LEU A 61 -6.12 5.22 -14.78
CA LEU A 61 -4.93 5.13 -15.62
C LEU A 61 -5.33 4.95 -17.09
N ALA A 62 -4.61 5.62 -17.99
CA ALA A 62 -4.68 5.37 -19.42
C ALA A 62 -4.18 3.95 -19.73
N GLU A 63 -4.53 3.42 -20.92
CA GLU A 63 -4.17 2.04 -21.26
C GLU A 63 -2.66 1.79 -21.26
N SER A 64 -1.89 2.72 -21.83
CA SER A 64 -0.42 2.67 -21.81
C SER A 64 0.15 2.69 -20.38
N GLU A 65 -0.43 3.47 -19.48
CA GLU A 65 -0.06 3.54 -18.07
C GLU A 65 -0.38 2.23 -17.33
N ARG A 66 -1.48 1.55 -17.70
CA ARG A 66 -1.86 0.25 -17.13
C ARG A 66 -0.90 -0.85 -17.57
N ILE A 67 -0.48 -0.84 -18.83
CA ILE A 67 0.54 -1.76 -19.36
C ILE A 67 1.85 -1.54 -18.61
N GLN A 68 2.32 -0.29 -18.53
CA GLN A 68 3.56 0.04 -17.81
C GLN A 68 3.49 -0.36 -16.33
N LEU A 69 2.36 -0.11 -15.66
CA LEU A 69 2.14 -0.55 -14.29
C LEU A 69 2.22 -2.08 -14.20
N SER A 70 1.57 -2.82 -15.11
CA SER A 70 1.58 -4.27 -15.13
C SER A 70 3.00 -4.84 -15.31
N GLU A 71 3.78 -4.29 -16.24
CA GLU A 71 5.17 -4.71 -16.48
C GLU A 71 6.03 -4.53 -15.22
N VAL A 72 5.93 -3.37 -14.56
CA VAL A 72 6.70 -3.10 -13.34
C VAL A 72 6.28 -4.02 -12.18
N LEU A 73 4.99 -4.29 -12.02
CA LEU A 73 4.52 -5.20 -10.98
C LEU A 73 4.94 -6.65 -11.27
N GLN A 74 4.90 -7.09 -12.52
CA GLN A 74 5.37 -8.44 -12.91
C GLN A 74 6.88 -8.61 -12.70
N ALA A 75 7.66 -7.57 -13.00
CA ALA A 75 9.11 -7.59 -12.83
C ALA A 75 9.56 -7.45 -11.36
N ASN A 76 8.66 -7.02 -10.46
CA ASN A 76 9.02 -6.76 -9.06
C ASN A 76 7.96 -7.26 -8.07
N GLN A 77 8.21 -8.45 -7.52
CA GLN A 77 7.31 -9.09 -6.56
C GLN A 77 7.05 -8.23 -5.31
N THR A 78 8.04 -7.47 -4.84
CA THR A 78 7.85 -6.59 -3.67
C THR A 78 6.85 -5.49 -3.98
N LEU A 79 6.98 -4.81 -5.12
CA LEU A 79 6.01 -3.82 -5.59
C LEU A 79 4.64 -4.42 -5.84
N MET A 80 4.57 -5.61 -6.44
CA MET A 80 3.32 -6.34 -6.64
C MET A 80 2.58 -6.55 -5.32
N THR A 81 3.26 -7.10 -4.32
CA THR A 81 2.66 -7.36 -3.00
C THR A 81 2.22 -6.07 -2.34
N VAL A 82 3.07 -5.03 -2.35
CA VAL A 82 2.76 -3.72 -1.79
C VAL A 82 1.54 -3.08 -2.47
N TYR A 83 1.47 -3.15 -3.80
CA TYR A 83 0.34 -2.64 -4.59
C TYR A 83 -0.95 -3.43 -4.30
N ALA A 84 -0.89 -4.76 -4.26
CA ALA A 84 -2.03 -5.59 -3.93
C ALA A 84 -2.56 -5.31 -2.51
N MET A 85 -1.66 -5.09 -1.55
CA MET A 85 -2.01 -4.74 -0.17
C MET A 85 -2.65 -3.35 -0.05
N LYS A 86 -2.26 -2.39 -0.90
CA LYS A 86 -2.96 -1.12 -1.08
C LYS A 86 -4.39 -1.32 -1.58
N GLU A 87 -4.58 -2.11 -2.62
CA GLU A 87 -5.92 -2.35 -3.16
C GLU A 87 -6.81 -3.13 -2.17
N GLN A 88 -6.27 -4.09 -1.41
CA GLN A 88 -7.01 -4.77 -0.33
C GLN A 88 -7.49 -3.81 0.76
N ARG A 89 -6.76 -2.73 1.07
CA ARG A 89 -7.22 -1.72 2.05
C ARG A 89 -8.37 -0.88 1.52
N LYS A 90 -8.38 -0.56 0.23
CA LYS A 90 -9.56 0.12 -0.37
C LYS A 90 -10.83 -0.69 -0.13
N ALA A 91 -10.73 -2.02 -0.19
CA ALA A 91 -11.87 -2.91 0.07
C ALA A 91 -12.35 -2.90 1.54
N LEU A 92 -11.51 -2.52 2.52
CA LEU A 92 -11.94 -2.35 3.92
C LEU A 92 -13.05 -1.30 4.03
N TRP A 93 -12.96 -0.24 3.21
CA TRP A 93 -13.90 0.87 3.24
C TRP A 93 -15.24 0.54 2.57
N ASN A 94 -15.27 -0.49 1.72
CA ASN A 94 -16.50 -1.01 1.12
C ASN A 94 -17.23 -2.01 2.05
N ALA A 95 -16.73 -2.25 3.27
CA ALA A 95 -17.36 -3.18 4.20
C ALA A 95 -18.65 -2.58 4.79
N GLY A 96 -19.80 -3.10 4.38
CA GLY A 96 -21.12 -2.61 4.83
C GLY A 96 -21.46 -2.85 6.30
N THR A 97 -20.60 -3.52 7.09
CA THR A 97 -20.82 -3.72 8.54
C THR A 97 -19.52 -3.68 9.33
N ALA A 98 -19.60 -3.28 10.60
CA ALA A 98 -18.46 -3.28 11.53
C ALA A 98 -17.85 -4.68 11.75
N ARG A 99 -18.63 -5.76 11.58
CA ARG A 99 -18.15 -7.15 11.66
C ARG A 99 -17.34 -7.51 10.42
N ALA A 100 -17.83 -7.17 9.23
CA ALA A 100 -17.12 -7.40 7.98
C ALA A 100 -15.80 -6.62 7.95
N TRP A 101 -15.82 -5.35 8.37
CA TRP A 101 -14.63 -4.52 8.49
C TRP A 101 -13.57 -5.16 9.42
N ARG A 102 -13.98 -5.59 10.63
CA ARG A 102 -13.07 -6.25 11.59
C ARG A 102 -12.47 -7.55 11.05
N ARG A 103 -13.22 -8.32 10.25
CA ARG A 103 -12.70 -9.55 9.63
C ARG A 103 -11.66 -9.21 8.56
N ALA A 104 -11.98 -8.28 7.68
CA ALA A 104 -11.09 -7.87 6.60
C ALA A 104 -9.82 -7.18 7.15
N TRP A 105 -9.93 -6.38 8.21
CA TRP A 105 -8.77 -5.79 8.88
C TRP A 105 -7.82 -6.84 9.48
N ARG A 106 -8.37 -7.86 10.16
CA ARG A 106 -7.56 -8.97 10.70
C ARG A 106 -6.86 -9.76 9.59
N GLN A 107 -7.55 -9.99 8.48
CA GLN A 107 -6.96 -10.64 7.31
C GLN A 107 -5.84 -9.80 6.71
N TRP A 108 -6.05 -8.50 6.54
CA TRP A 108 -5.02 -7.58 6.03
C TRP A 108 -3.77 -7.59 6.91
N ARG A 109 -3.93 -7.46 8.24
CA ARG A 109 -2.80 -7.54 9.19
C ARG A 109 -2.04 -8.86 9.11
N ARG A 110 -2.75 -9.97 8.87
CA ARG A 110 -2.12 -11.28 8.68
C ARG A 110 -1.29 -11.31 7.39
N HIS A 111 -1.86 -10.91 6.25
CA HIS A 111 -1.13 -10.83 4.98
C HIS A 111 0.08 -9.88 5.07
N ALA A 112 -0.04 -8.77 5.80
CA ALA A 112 1.07 -7.84 6.01
C ALA A 112 2.24 -8.50 6.74
N ARG A 113 1.98 -9.37 7.72
CA ARG A 113 3.02 -10.12 8.44
C ARG A 113 3.60 -11.24 7.57
N GLU A 114 2.75 -11.98 6.87
CA GLU A 114 3.15 -13.07 5.96
C GLU A 114 3.97 -12.57 4.77
N SER A 115 3.79 -11.31 4.35
CA SER A 115 4.55 -10.74 3.24
C SER A 115 6.06 -10.63 3.50
N ALA A 116 6.50 -10.63 4.77
CA ALA A 116 7.88 -10.34 5.18
C ALA A 116 8.45 -9.01 4.66
N ILE A 117 7.60 -8.09 4.18
CA ILE A 117 8.01 -6.77 3.70
C ILE A 117 8.01 -5.81 4.89
N PRO A 118 9.18 -5.22 5.25
CA PRO A 118 9.31 -4.40 6.46
C PRO A 118 8.31 -3.24 6.53
N ALA A 119 8.05 -2.58 5.40
CA ALA A 119 7.09 -1.47 5.32
C ALA A 119 5.65 -1.91 5.66
N LEU A 120 5.21 -3.07 5.16
CA LEU A 120 3.88 -3.61 5.46
C LEU A 120 3.79 -4.10 6.91
N MET A 121 4.86 -4.74 7.40
CA MET A 121 4.92 -5.20 8.79
C MET A 121 4.89 -4.04 9.78
N HIS A 122 5.59 -2.94 9.48
CA HIS A 122 5.59 -1.72 10.30
C HIS A 122 4.19 -1.11 10.38
N PHE A 123 3.53 -0.94 9.23
CA PHE A 123 2.18 -0.39 9.16
C PHE A 123 1.14 -1.26 9.88
N ALA A 124 1.35 -2.57 9.97
CA ALA A 124 0.42 -3.50 10.60
C ALA A 124 0.55 -3.62 12.14
N ARG A 125 1.51 -2.93 12.76
CA ARG A 125 1.71 -2.93 14.22
C ARG A 125 0.64 -2.11 14.89
#